data_AF-A0A494ZUB1-F1
#
_entry.id   AF-A0A494ZUB1-F1
#
_cell.length_a   1.000
_cell.length_b   1.000
_cell.length_c   1.000
_cell.angle_alpha   90.00
_cell.angle_beta   90.00
_cell.angle_gamma   90.00
#
_symmetry.space_group_name_H-M   'P 1'
#
loop_
_entity.id
_entity.type
_entity.pdbx_description
1 polymer ?
#
loop_
_entity_poly.entity_id
_entity_poly.type
_entity_poly.pdbx_seq_one_letter_code
_entity_poly.pdbx_strand_id
1 'polypeptide(L)'
;MLQGIEIIFEDRDKMMAHLKKKTYKEYTENFIQNHGHYFEEMTTYVEGAKDKEAAAKEIGECLASAVKKTFVNKKGKIGARTQSDLNFFMIYYVFPTILSSGSEYAKTIADGVCEVWKSSFANSDIGYTDYDSLYDSFREKIFGIF
;
A
#
# COMPACT_ATOMS: atom_id res chain seq x y z
N MET A 1 1.19 -17.22 4.44
CA MET A 1 1.45 -15.79 4.64
C MET A 1 0.73 -15.03 3.53
N LEU A 2 -0.15 -14.09 3.88
CA LEU A 2 -0.82 -13.14 2.99
C LEU A 2 -1.53 -13.77 1.77
N GLN A 3 -2.17 -14.92 1.96
CA GLN A 3 -2.86 -15.62 0.88
C GLN A 3 -4.06 -14.80 0.38
N GLY A 4 -4.11 -14.51 -0.91
CA GLY A 4 -5.19 -13.75 -1.52
C GLY A 4 -5.06 -12.24 -1.39
N ILE A 5 -3.93 -11.72 -0.90
CA ILE A 5 -3.72 -10.28 -0.69
C ILE A 5 -3.88 -9.44 -1.95
N GLU A 6 -3.81 -10.03 -3.15
CA GLU A 6 -4.14 -9.33 -4.40
C GLU A 6 -5.53 -8.68 -4.39
N ILE A 7 -6.47 -9.17 -3.56
CA ILE A 7 -7.83 -8.65 -3.44
C ILE A 7 -7.87 -7.19 -2.98
N ILE A 8 -6.85 -6.72 -2.24
CA ILE A 8 -6.79 -5.33 -1.77
C ILE A 8 -6.70 -4.33 -2.94
N PHE A 9 -6.32 -4.79 -4.14
CA PHE A 9 -6.20 -3.96 -5.33
C PHE A 9 -7.42 -4.01 -6.27
N GLU A 10 -8.45 -4.81 -5.98
CA GLU A 10 -9.61 -5.00 -6.88
C GLU A 10 -10.42 -3.71 -7.05
N ASP A 11 -10.66 -2.98 -5.96
CA ASP A 11 -11.44 -1.73 -5.96
C ASP A 11 -10.60 -0.48 -6.25
N ARG A 12 -9.32 -0.62 -6.67
CA ARG A 12 -8.41 0.53 -6.81
C ARG A 12 -8.97 1.60 -7.75
N ASP A 13 -9.60 1.21 -8.86
CA ASP A 13 -10.02 2.17 -9.89
C ASP A 13 -11.13 3.07 -9.33
N LYS A 14 -12.04 2.49 -8.52
CA LYS A 14 -13.09 3.21 -7.80
C LYS A 14 -12.52 4.12 -6.72
N MET A 15 -11.60 3.59 -5.90
CA MET A 15 -11.00 4.32 -4.77
C MET A 15 -10.07 5.46 -5.23
N MET A 16 -9.47 5.33 -6.41
CA MET A 16 -8.56 6.31 -7.00
C MET A 16 -9.26 7.35 -7.89
N ALA A 17 -10.47 7.08 -8.38
CA ALA A 17 -11.17 7.98 -9.30
C ALA A 17 -11.53 9.36 -8.70
N HIS A 18 -11.74 9.43 -7.38
CA HIS A 18 -12.15 10.66 -6.70
C HIS A 18 -11.42 10.84 -5.37
N LEU A 19 -10.11 11.07 -5.43
CA LEU A 19 -9.29 11.42 -4.26
C LEU A 19 -9.58 12.85 -3.79
N LYS A 20 -10.68 13.02 -3.04
CA LYS A 20 -11.01 14.22 -2.27
C LYS A 20 -10.90 13.87 -0.79
N LYS A 21 -10.58 14.83 0.06
CA LYS A 21 -10.40 14.63 1.52
C LYS A 21 -11.50 13.77 2.16
N LYS A 22 -12.78 14.08 1.89
CA LYS A 22 -13.93 13.32 2.41
C LYS A 22 -13.96 11.87 1.91
N THR A 23 -13.89 11.67 0.58
CA THR A 23 -13.97 10.33 -0.01
C THR A 23 -12.73 9.49 0.28
N TYR A 24 -11.56 10.12 0.42
CA TYR A 24 -10.35 9.45 0.83
C TYR A 24 -10.49 8.85 2.24
N LYS A 25 -10.98 9.63 3.21
CA LYS A 25 -11.27 9.12 4.56
C LYS A 25 -12.25 7.94 4.53
N GLU A 26 -13.40 8.12 3.86
CA GLU A 26 -14.42 7.07 3.75
C GLU A 26 -13.86 5.80 3.10
N TYR A 27 -13.05 5.92 2.04
CA TYR A 27 -12.45 4.76 1.38
C TYR A 27 -11.34 4.11 2.21
N THR A 28 -10.54 4.88 2.95
CA THR A 28 -9.53 4.32 3.86
C THR A 28 -10.19 3.55 5.00
N GLU A 29 -11.24 4.09 5.62
CA GLU A 29 -12.00 3.39 6.67
C GLU A 29 -12.57 2.05 6.15
N ASN A 30 -13.20 2.07 4.97
CA ASN A 30 -13.72 0.85 4.34
C ASN A 30 -12.61 -0.13 3.95
N PHE A 31 -11.48 0.37 3.47
CA PHE A 31 -10.31 -0.44 3.11
C PHE A 31 -9.76 -1.18 4.33
N ILE A 32 -9.58 -0.48 5.45
CA ILE A 32 -9.14 -1.07 6.72
C ILE A 32 -10.18 -2.07 7.23
N GLN A 33 -11.47 -1.73 7.18
CA GLN A 33 -12.53 -2.64 7.63
C GLN A 33 -12.54 -3.97 6.84
N ASN A 34 -12.32 -3.91 5.52
CA ASN A 34 -12.41 -5.10 4.66
C ASN A 34 -11.09 -5.88 4.55
N HIS A 35 -9.95 -5.20 4.71
CA HIS A 35 -8.63 -5.78 4.41
C HIS A 35 -7.62 -5.66 5.56
N GLY A 36 -7.99 -5.05 6.69
CA GLY A 36 -7.12 -4.81 7.84
C GLY A 36 -6.44 -6.07 8.38
N HIS A 37 -7.13 -7.22 8.31
CA HIS A 37 -6.59 -8.52 8.72
C HIS A 37 -5.27 -8.89 8.01
N TYR A 38 -5.05 -8.47 6.75
CA TYR A 38 -3.77 -8.69 6.07
C TYR A 38 -2.63 -7.90 6.73
N PHE A 39 -2.91 -6.69 7.19
CA PHE A 39 -1.92 -5.82 7.84
C PHE A 39 -1.66 -6.26 9.29
N GLU A 40 -2.67 -6.82 9.96
CA GLU A 40 -2.50 -7.51 11.24
C GLU A 40 -1.64 -8.79 11.09
N GLU A 41 -1.82 -9.55 10.00
CA GLU A 41 -0.97 -10.71 9.70
C GLU A 41 0.49 -10.27 9.44
N MET A 42 0.71 -9.17 8.71
CA MET A 42 2.05 -8.60 8.48
C MET A 42 2.76 -8.25 9.79
N THR A 43 2.07 -7.55 10.68
CA THR A 43 2.64 -7.12 11.98
C THR A 43 2.93 -8.33 12.86
N THR A 44 1.99 -9.26 13.01
CA THR A 44 2.17 -10.52 13.76
C THR A 44 3.37 -11.32 13.23
N TYR A 45 3.53 -11.38 11.90
CA TYR A 45 4.62 -12.11 11.27
C TYR A 45 5.99 -11.51 11.64
N VAL A 46 6.15 -10.20 11.50
CA VAL A 46 7.41 -9.52 11.84
C VAL A 46 7.68 -9.56 13.35
N GLU A 47 6.66 -9.37 14.18
CA GLU A 47 6.76 -9.46 15.65
C GLU A 47 7.27 -10.83 16.12
N GLY A 48 6.83 -11.92 15.47
CA GLY A 48 7.30 -13.27 15.76
C GLY A 48 8.68 -13.62 15.17
N ALA A 49 9.18 -12.87 14.20
CA ALA A 49 10.42 -13.19 13.50
C ALA A 49 11.68 -12.89 14.34
N LYS A 50 12.75 -13.66 14.16
CA LYS A 50 14.05 -13.32 14.78
C LYS A 50 14.72 -12.13 14.10
N ASP A 51 14.67 -12.11 12.77
CA ASP A 51 15.17 -11.02 11.93
C ASP A 51 13.98 -10.25 11.36
N LYS A 52 13.78 -9.03 11.89
CA LYS A 52 12.63 -8.17 11.55
C LYS A 52 12.73 -7.63 10.13
N GLU A 53 13.94 -7.29 9.69
CA GLU A 53 14.17 -6.71 8.38
C GLU A 53 14.01 -7.77 7.29
N ALA A 54 14.53 -8.99 7.51
CA ALA A 54 14.31 -10.10 6.59
C ALA A 54 12.82 -10.42 6.46
N ALA A 55 12.09 -10.52 7.58
CA ALA A 55 10.65 -10.79 7.56
C ALA A 55 9.84 -9.68 6.86
N ALA A 56 10.23 -8.42 7.03
CA ALA A 56 9.60 -7.31 6.31
C ALA A 56 9.83 -7.38 4.79
N LYS A 57 11.01 -7.80 4.35
CA LYS A 57 11.28 -8.03 2.92
C LYS A 57 10.47 -9.19 2.38
N GLU A 58 10.33 -10.29 3.12
CA GLU A 58 9.49 -11.43 2.72
C GLU A 58 8.01 -11.04 2.55
N ILE A 59 7.48 -10.12 3.37
CA ILE A 59 6.15 -9.53 3.16
C ILE A 59 6.09 -8.79 1.82
N GLY A 60 7.10 -7.96 1.53
CA GLY A 60 7.23 -7.26 0.25
C GLY A 60 7.28 -8.22 -0.94
N GLU A 61 8.00 -9.34 -0.81
CA GLU A 61 8.12 -10.37 -1.85
C GLU A 61 6.79 -11.10 -2.07
N CYS A 62 6.08 -11.40 -0.98
CA CYS A 62 4.73 -11.99 -1.03
C CYS A 62 3.76 -11.06 -1.77
N LEU A 63 3.74 -9.77 -1.42
CA LEU A 63 2.91 -8.76 -2.07
C LEU A 63 3.26 -8.59 -3.56
N ALA A 64 4.56 -8.45 -3.87
CA ALA A 64 5.03 -8.31 -5.24
C ALA A 64 4.71 -9.54 -6.09
N SER A 65 4.81 -10.73 -5.52
CA SER A 65 4.45 -11.99 -6.18
C SER A 65 2.96 -12.07 -6.47
N ALA A 66 2.10 -11.70 -5.52
CA ALA A 66 0.65 -11.62 -5.72
C ALA A 66 0.27 -10.64 -6.84
N VAL A 67 0.86 -9.45 -6.83
CA VAL A 67 0.67 -8.44 -7.88
C VAL A 67 1.13 -8.95 -9.24
N LYS A 68 2.31 -9.59 -9.33
CA LYS A 68 2.80 -10.17 -10.58
C LYS A 68 1.85 -11.24 -11.11
N LYS A 69 1.36 -12.14 -10.24
CA LYS A 69 0.41 -13.20 -10.61
C LYS A 69 -0.89 -12.63 -11.19
N THR A 70 -1.38 -11.51 -10.66
CA THR A 70 -2.68 -10.94 -11.02
C THR A 70 -2.61 -9.98 -12.21
N PHE A 71 -1.56 -9.16 -12.32
CA PHE A 71 -1.54 -8.02 -13.25
C PHE A 71 -0.55 -8.17 -14.43
N VAL A 72 0.26 -9.22 -14.45
CA VAL A 72 1.13 -9.50 -15.60
C VAL A 72 0.31 -9.95 -16.80
N ASN A 73 0.54 -9.33 -17.95
CA ASN A 73 -0.09 -9.73 -19.20
C ASN A 73 0.59 -10.96 -19.83
N LYS A 74 0.04 -11.44 -20.95
CA LYS A 74 0.59 -12.59 -21.71
C LYS A 74 2.06 -12.44 -22.15
N LYS A 75 2.62 -11.23 -22.14
CA LYS A 75 4.02 -10.93 -22.48
C LYS A 75 4.93 -10.84 -21.25
N GLY A 76 4.45 -11.22 -20.07
CA GLY A 76 5.26 -11.21 -18.85
C GLY A 76 5.48 -9.82 -18.24
N LYS A 77 4.68 -8.80 -18.62
CA LYS A 77 4.83 -7.42 -18.13
C LYS A 77 3.53 -6.86 -17.55
N ILE A 78 3.65 -5.98 -16.56
CA ILE A 78 2.54 -5.11 -16.13
C ILE A 78 2.47 -3.91 -17.08
N GLY A 79 1.26 -3.53 -17.50
CA GLY A 79 1.06 -2.35 -18.34
C GLY A 79 1.46 -1.06 -17.61
N ALA A 80 2.06 -0.09 -18.30
CA ALA A 80 2.57 1.14 -17.67
C ALA A 80 1.49 1.91 -16.89
N ARG A 81 0.27 1.96 -17.42
CA ARG A 81 -0.88 2.58 -16.73
C ARG A 81 -1.20 1.84 -15.44
N THR A 82 -1.39 0.51 -15.51
CA THR A 82 -1.64 -0.36 -14.36
C THR A 82 -0.52 -0.23 -13.31
N GLN A 83 0.74 -0.20 -13.72
CA GLN A 83 1.86 0.00 -12.80
C GLN A 83 1.77 1.34 -12.07
N SER A 84 1.40 2.41 -12.79
CA SER A 84 1.21 3.73 -12.19
C SER A 84 0.05 3.72 -11.19
N ASP A 85 -1.08 3.09 -11.54
CA ASP A 85 -2.24 2.96 -10.66
C ASP A 85 -1.91 2.15 -9.40
N LEU A 86 -1.13 1.06 -9.54
CA LEU A 86 -0.64 0.26 -8.41
C LEU A 86 0.30 1.08 -7.52
N ASN A 87 1.26 1.81 -8.11
CA ASN A 87 2.17 2.69 -7.36
C ASN A 87 1.40 3.74 -6.56
N PHE A 88 0.40 4.39 -7.16
CA PHE A 88 -0.44 5.34 -6.43
C PHE A 88 -1.23 4.65 -5.32
N PHE A 89 -1.79 3.46 -5.58
CA PHE A 89 -2.53 2.72 -4.56
C PHE A 89 -1.65 2.34 -3.36
N MET A 90 -0.39 1.98 -3.62
CA MET A 90 0.60 1.74 -2.56
C MET A 90 0.79 2.99 -1.68
N ILE A 91 0.98 4.15 -2.30
CA ILE A 91 1.19 5.43 -1.62
C ILE A 91 -0.05 5.84 -0.80
N TYR A 92 -1.25 5.72 -1.37
CA TYR A 92 -2.46 6.26 -0.76
C TYR A 92 -3.14 5.32 0.24
N TYR A 93 -3.00 4.01 0.10
CA TYR A 93 -3.77 3.06 0.92
C TYR A 93 -2.90 2.03 1.62
N VAL A 94 -1.92 1.41 0.93
CA VAL A 94 -1.15 0.31 1.51
C VAL A 94 -0.18 0.80 2.58
N PHE A 95 0.74 1.71 2.24
CA PHE A 95 1.71 2.22 3.23
C PHE A 95 1.06 2.97 4.40
N PRO A 96 0.06 3.85 4.17
CA PRO A 96 -0.64 4.49 5.28
C PRO A 96 -1.28 3.49 6.23
N THR A 97 -1.85 2.40 5.72
CA THR A 97 -2.45 1.35 6.55
C THR A 97 -1.39 0.57 7.33
N ILE A 98 -0.24 0.24 6.73
CA ILE A 98 0.89 -0.36 7.45
C ILE A 98 1.32 0.54 8.61
N LEU A 99 1.51 1.84 8.34
CA LEU A 99 1.97 2.81 9.33
C LEU A 99 0.93 3.10 10.42
N SER A 100 -0.37 2.90 10.13
CA SER A 100 -1.47 3.08 11.08
C SER A 100 -1.75 1.84 11.94
N SER A 101 -0.97 0.76 11.80
CA SER A 101 -1.20 -0.52 12.50
C SER A 101 -0.97 -0.47 14.01
N GLY A 102 -0.30 0.57 14.53
CA GLY A 102 0.07 0.67 15.95
C GLY A 102 1.22 -0.24 16.38
N SER A 103 1.78 -1.06 15.47
CA SER A 103 2.94 -1.90 15.74
C SER A 103 4.22 -1.07 15.78
N GLU A 104 5.13 -1.39 16.71
CA GLU A 104 6.47 -0.77 16.77
C GLU A 104 7.31 -1.08 15.52
N TYR A 105 6.97 -2.14 14.80
CA TYR A 105 7.65 -2.58 13.56
C TYR A 105 6.99 -2.02 12.29
N ALA A 106 5.97 -1.17 12.39
CA ALA A 106 5.25 -0.63 11.24
C ALA A 106 6.18 0.03 10.22
N LYS A 107 7.17 0.81 10.69
CA LYS A 107 8.16 1.43 9.82
C LYS A 107 9.08 0.40 9.16
N THR A 108 9.55 -0.60 9.90
CA THR A 108 10.38 -1.69 9.35
C THR A 108 9.64 -2.45 8.25
N ILE A 109 8.34 -2.72 8.44
CA ILE A 109 7.49 -3.33 7.43
C ILE A 109 7.38 -2.44 6.19
N ALA A 110 7.08 -1.14 6.37
CA ALA A 110 6.97 -0.20 5.28
C ALA A 110 8.29 -0.09 4.48
N ASP A 111 9.43 -0.03 5.16
CA ASP A 111 10.76 0.00 4.54
C ASP A 111 11.03 -1.26 3.71
N GLY A 112 10.81 -2.45 4.28
CA GLY A 112 11.01 -3.72 3.58
C GLY A 112 10.09 -3.87 2.36
N VAL A 113 8.81 -3.51 2.50
CA VAL A 113 7.86 -3.51 1.38
C VAL A 113 8.27 -2.52 0.30
N CYS A 114 8.69 -1.31 0.68
CA CYS A 114 9.10 -0.27 -0.26
C CYS A 114 10.36 -0.67 -1.06
N GLU A 115 11.36 -1.26 -0.39
CA GLU A 115 12.59 -1.75 -1.02
C GLU A 115 12.28 -2.85 -2.04
N VAL A 116 11.46 -3.83 -1.65
CA VAL A 116 11.08 -4.93 -2.55
C VAL A 116 10.20 -4.43 -3.70
N TRP A 117 9.30 -3.49 -3.45
CA TRP A 117 8.47 -2.89 -4.50
C TRP A 117 9.33 -2.21 -5.56
N LYS A 118 10.27 -1.35 -5.13
CA LYS A 118 11.23 -0.63 -5.97
C LYS A 118 12.04 -1.57 -6.86
N SER A 119 12.52 -2.68 -6.32
CA SER A 119 13.33 -3.66 -7.06
C SER A 119 12.48 -4.60 -7.92
N SER A 120 11.20 -4.80 -7.59
CA SER A 120 10.31 -5.73 -8.27
C SER A 120 9.65 -5.17 -9.53
N PHE A 121 9.49 -3.85 -9.64
CA PHE A 121 8.70 -3.22 -10.69
C PHE A 121 9.43 -2.03 -11.34
N ALA A 122 9.21 -1.83 -12.64
CA ALA A 122 9.77 -0.67 -13.34
C ALA A 122 9.08 0.64 -12.90
N ASN A 123 9.83 1.74 -12.80
CA ASN A 123 9.34 3.06 -12.40
C ASN A 123 8.56 3.04 -11.07
N SER A 124 9.05 2.27 -10.10
CA SER A 124 8.39 2.03 -8.82
C SER A 124 9.20 2.56 -7.63
N ASP A 125 10.18 3.42 -7.90
CA ASP A 125 10.89 4.19 -6.87
C ASP A 125 9.94 5.26 -6.30
N ILE A 126 9.10 4.81 -5.36
CA ILE A 126 8.08 5.62 -4.71
C ILE A 126 8.50 5.89 -3.26
N GLY A 127 8.18 7.09 -2.77
CA GLY A 127 8.20 7.37 -1.34
C GLY A 127 6.89 6.89 -0.69
N TYR A 128 6.87 6.87 0.63
CA TYR A 128 5.67 6.60 1.40
C TYR A 128 5.54 7.55 2.59
N THR A 129 4.34 7.66 3.15
CA THR A 129 4.02 8.49 4.31
C THR A 129 2.79 7.92 5.02
N ASP A 130 2.52 8.38 6.24
CA ASP A 130 1.36 7.96 7.04
C ASP A 130 0.05 8.59 6.55
N TYR A 131 -1.06 8.08 7.10
CA TYR A 131 -2.40 8.54 6.74
C TYR A 131 -2.65 10.01 7.07
N ASP A 132 -2.22 10.48 8.25
CA ASP A 132 -2.50 11.85 8.70
C ASP A 132 -1.80 12.88 7.80
N SER A 133 -0.53 12.62 7.46
CA SER A 133 0.25 13.44 6.53
C SER A 133 -0.39 13.51 5.14
N LEU A 134 -0.91 12.39 4.62
CA LEU A 134 -1.65 12.39 3.36
C LEU A 134 -2.97 13.12 3.47
N TYR A 135 -3.74 12.85 4.53
CA TYR A 135 -5.04 13.44 4.77
C TYR A 135 -4.98 14.97 4.82
N ASP A 136 -3.95 15.51 5.48
CA ASP A 136 -3.70 16.95 5.57
C ASP A 136 -3.18 17.55 4.25
N SER A 137 -2.49 16.77 3.42
CA SER A 137 -2.04 17.21 2.09
C SER A 137 -3.20 17.46 1.11
N PHE A 138 -4.36 16.82 1.33
CA PHE A 138 -5.59 17.15 0.61
C PHE A 138 -6.05 18.53 1.05
N ARG A 139 -5.61 19.58 0.33
CA ARG A 139 -6.01 20.98 0.59
C ARG A 139 -7.49 21.04 0.93
N GLU A 140 -7.82 21.50 2.13
CA GLU A 140 -9.05 22.27 2.26
C GLU A 140 -8.82 23.55 1.50
N LYS A 141 -9.78 23.93 0.64
CA LYS A 141 -9.77 25.28 0.08
C LYS A 141 -9.57 26.23 1.26
N ILE A 142 -8.42 26.89 1.31
CA ILE A 142 -8.25 28.06 2.16
C ILE A 142 -9.36 29.01 1.70
N PHE A 143 -10.32 29.27 2.58
CA PHE A 143 -11.33 30.28 2.33
C PHE A 143 -10.62 31.61 2.16
N GLY A 144 -10.52 32.06 0.90
CA GLY A 144 -10.09 33.39 0.50
C GLY A 144 -8.59 33.55 0.33
N ILE A 145 -8.10 33.37 -0.91
CA ILE A 145 -7.13 34.23 -1.63
C ILE A 145 -6.81 33.53 -2.98
N PHE A 146 -7.35 34.13 -4.05
CA PHE A 146 -7.19 34.00 -5.52
C PHE A 146 -7.17 32.62 -6.20
#